data_AF-A0AAQ0LR06-F1
#
_entry.id   AF-A0AAQ0LR06-F1
#
_cell.length_a   1.000
_cell.length_b   1.000
_cell.length_c   1.000
_cell.angle_alpha   90.00
_cell.angle_beta   90.00
_cell.angle_gamma   90.00
#
_symmetry.space_group_name_H-M   'P 1'
#
loop_
_entity.id
_entity.type
_entity.pdbx_description
1 polymer ?
#
loop_
_entity_poly.entity_id
_entity_poly.type
_entity_poly.pdbx_seq_one_letter_code
_entity_poly.pdbx_strand_id
1 'polypeptide(L)'
;MDLSSFRSTVKVGDYRVWLFEAGVKPSKTIGLGCVANVAGAAYGKQARWNADGSVTLIGGVNSSDIVQCFPKIIPVPDGVEFV
;
A
#
# COMPACT_ATOMS: atom_id res chain seq x y z
N MET A 1 6.29 -8.33 8.79
CA MET A 1 5.35 -8.24 7.66
C MET A 1 6.11 -8.58 6.40
N ASP A 2 5.66 -9.58 5.64
CA ASP A 2 6.32 -9.96 4.38
C ASP A 2 5.69 -9.15 3.23
N LEU A 3 6.50 -8.31 2.59
CA LEU A 3 6.12 -7.51 1.42
C LEU A 3 6.63 -8.22 0.16
N SER A 4 6.47 -9.53 0.09
CA SER A 4 6.88 -10.31 -1.07
C SER A 4 6.06 -9.93 -2.30
N SER A 5 6.72 -10.00 -3.46
CA SER A 5 6.04 -9.80 -4.73
C SER A 5 5.02 -10.92 -4.94
N PHE A 6 3.86 -10.59 -5.52
CA PHE A 6 2.78 -11.55 -5.71
C PHE A 6 2.13 -11.41 -7.09
N ARG A 7 1.49 -12.49 -7.56
CA ARG A 7 0.62 -12.46 -8.74
C ARG A 7 -0.82 -12.33 -8.27
N SER A 8 -1.54 -11.32 -8.76
CA SER A 8 -2.97 -11.20 -8.48
C SER A 8 -3.75 -12.30 -9.20
N THR A 9 -4.71 -12.91 -8.52
CA THR A 9 -5.65 -13.89 -9.09
C THR A 9 -7.03 -13.29 -9.35
N VAL A 10 -7.23 -12.02 -8.99
CA VAL A 10 -8.52 -11.32 -9.07
C VAL A 10 -8.34 -9.93 -9.67
N LYS A 11 -9.41 -9.41 -10.26
CA LYS A 11 -9.51 -7.98 -10.58
C LYS A 11 -10.21 -7.29 -9.42
N VAL A 12 -9.57 -6.28 -8.84
CA VAL A 12 -10.13 -5.49 -7.75
C VAL A 12 -9.73 -4.03 -7.94
N GLY A 13 -10.60 -3.10 -7.52
CA GLY A 13 -10.29 -1.68 -7.41
C GLY A 13 -9.39 -1.39 -6.21
N ASP A 14 -9.48 -0.19 -5.63
CA ASP A 14 -8.81 0.11 -4.37
C ASP A 14 -9.13 -0.95 -3.32
N TYR A 15 -8.09 -1.56 -2.74
CA TYR A 15 -8.28 -2.61 -1.76
C TYR A 15 -7.35 -2.45 -0.58
N ARG A 16 -7.86 -2.80 0.60
CA ARG A 16 -7.06 -2.89 1.82
C ARG A 16 -6.17 -4.11 1.66
N VAL A 17 -4.90 -3.85 1.39
CA VAL A 17 -3.90 -4.91 1.23
C VAL A 17 -3.36 -5.32 2.60
N TRP A 18 -3.43 -4.42 3.60
CA TRP A 18 -2.91 -4.67 4.95
C TRP A 18 -3.93 -4.23 6.02
N LEU A 19 -4.49 -5.23 6.71
CA LEU A 19 -5.34 -5.04 7.88
C LEU A 19 -4.45 -4.89 9.12
N PHE A 20 -3.72 -3.78 9.20
CA PHE A 20 -2.91 -3.43 10.37
C PHE A 20 -3.79 -2.80 11.47
N GLU A 21 -4.99 -3.36 11.70
CA GLU A 21 -5.97 -2.83 12.67
C GLU A 21 -5.44 -2.86 14.12
N ALA A 22 -4.49 -3.75 14.41
CA ALA A 22 -3.86 -3.90 15.72
C ALA A 22 -2.49 -3.20 15.85
N GLY A 23 -2.02 -2.53 14.81
CA GLY A 23 -0.73 -1.83 14.85
C GLY A 23 -0.86 -0.33 15.07
N VAL A 24 0.25 0.37 14.87
CA VAL A 24 0.35 1.83 15.02
C VAL A 24 -0.68 2.52 14.12
N LYS A 25 -1.39 3.53 14.66
CA LYS A 25 -2.41 4.27 13.91
C LYS A 25 -1.99 5.72 13.75
N PRO A 26 -1.83 6.22 12.51
CA PRO A 26 -1.57 7.64 12.33
C PRO A 26 -2.85 8.44 12.64
N SER A 27 -2.69 9.59 13.26
CA SER A 27 -3.76 10.57 13.54
C SER A 27 -4.53 11.03 12.30
N LYS A 28 -3.98 10.85 11.10
CA LYS A 28 -4.59 11.20 9.80
C LYS A 28 -4.08 10.28 8.70
N THR A 29 -4.79 10.24 7.57
CA THR A 29 -4.35 9.46 6.41
C THR A 29 -3.04 10.01 5.82
N ILE A 30 -2.09 9.11 5.56
CA ILE A 30 -0.77 9.42 5.01
C ILE A 30 -0.61 8.78 3.63
N GLY A 31 -0.17 9.54 2.64
CA GLY A 31 0.26 9.00 1.35
C GLY A 31 1.63 8.35 1.46
N LEU A 32 1.75 7.09 1.03
CA LEU A 32 3.03 6.35 1.04
C LEU A 32 3.80 6.51 -0.28
N GLY A 33 3.18 7.12 -1.28
CA GLY A 33 3.71 7.22 -2.64
C GLY A 33 3.76 5.85 -3.31
N CYS A 34 4.66 5.70 -4.29
CA CYS A 34 4.86 4.43 -5.01
C CYS A 34 5.53 3.39 -4.10
N VAL A 35 4.90 2.21 -3.97
CA VAL A 35 5.33 1.09 -3.11
C VAL A 35 5.57 -0.21 -3.88
N ALA A 36 5.17 -0.26 -5.15
CA ALA A 36 5.35 -1.43 -6.00
C ALA A 36 5.38 -1.06 -7.48
N ASN A 37 6.00 -1.90 -8.30
CA ASN A 37 5.87 -1.87 -9.76
C ASN A 37 4.91 -2.98 -10.24
N VAL A 38 4.36 -2.86 -11.44
CA VAL A 38 3.68 -4.00 -12.10
C VAL A 38 4.60 -4.50 -13.22
N ALA A 39 4.98 -5.79 -13.17
CA ALA A 39 5.92 -6.35 -14.13
C ALA A 39 5.37 -6.23 -15.56
N GLY A 40 6.19 -5.70 -16.48
CA GLY A 40 5.80 -5.48 -17.88
C GLY A 40 4.91 -4.25 -18.11
N ALA A 41 4.63 -3.45 -17.08
CA ALA A 41 3.88 -2.20 -17.20
C ALA A 41 4.78 -0.97 -17.01
N ALA A 42 4.38 0.14 -17.63
CA ALA A 42 5.06 1.43 -17.49
C ALA A 42 4.58 2.25 -16.27
N TYR A 43 3.93 1.61 -15.29
CA TYR A 43 3.37 2.27 -14.11
C TYR A 43 3.59 1.45 -12.84
N GLY A 44 3.64 2.15 -11.70
CA GLY A 44 3.70 1.58 -10.36
C GLY A 44 2.39 1.70 -9.60
N LYS A 45 2.36 1.15 -8.39
CA LYS A 45 1.23 1.21 -7.47
C LYS A 45 1.55 2.11 -6.29
N GLN A 46 0.59 2.95 -5.95
CA GLN A 46 0.66 3.79 -4.77
C GLN A 46 -0.14 3.20 -3.62
N ALA A 47 0.19 3.60 -2.40
CA ALA A 47 -0.60 3.24 -1.24
C ALA A 47 -0.85 4.44 -0.33
N ARG A 48 -1.89 4.34 0.50
CA ARG A 48 -2.15 5.26 1.62
C ARG A 48 -2.34 4.49 2.92
N TRP A 49 -1.78 4.99 4.00
CA TRP A 49 -2.01 4.52 5.36
C TRP A 49 -3.15 5.32 5.97
N ASN A 50 -4.28 4.69 6.20
CA ASN A 50 -5.48 5.34 6.72
C ASN A 50 -5.38 5.50 8.25
N ALA A 51 -6.16 6.44 8.81
CA ALA A 51 -6.19 6.71 10.25
C ALA A 51 -6.70 5.53 11.10
N ASP A 52 -7.44 4.59 10.50
CA ASP A 52 -7.86 3.34 11.14
C ASP A 52 -6.72 2.31 11.27
N GLY A 53 -5.52 2.63 10.77
CA GLY A 53 -4.35 1.76 10.73
C GLY A 53 -4.27 0.91 9.45
N SER A 54 -5.35 0.77 8.68
CA SER A 54 -5.33 -0.01 7.44
C SER A 54 -4.51 0.67 6.35
N VAL A 55 -3.93 -0.12 5.44
CA VAL A 55 -3.24 0.41 4.26
C VAL A 55 -3.94 -0.04 3.00
N THR A 56 -4.24 0.93 2.14
CA THR A 56 -4.97 0.74 0.88
C THR A 56 -4.03 0.90 -0.29
N LEU A 57 -4.01 -0.09 -1.20
CA LEU A 57 -3.40 0.05 -2.51
C LEU A 57 -4.35 0.84 -3.42
N ILE A 58 -3.83 1.87 -4.08
CA ILE A 58 -4.60 2.79 -4.91
C ILE A 58 -4.55 2.33 -6.37
N GLY A 59 -5.70 2.40 -7.05
CA GLY A 59 -5.88 2.02 -8.45
C GLY A 59 -6.06 0.52 -8.69
N GLY A 60 -6.09 -0.28 -7.62
CA GLY A 60 -6.34 -1.72 -7.67
C GLY A 60 -5.33 -2.54 -8.47
N VAL A 61 -5.72 -3.76 -8.86
CA VAL A 61 -4.92 -4.68 -9.69
C VAL A 61 -5.84 -5.45 -10.63
N ASN A 62 -5.32 -5.85 -11.79
CA ASN A 62 -5.99 -6.79 -12.67
C ASN A 62 -5.63 -8.23 -12.31
N SER A 63 -6.44 -9.18 -12.77
CA SER A 63 -6.05 -10.59 -12.73
C SER A 63 -4.76 -10.78 -13.52
N SER A 64 -3.86 -11.60 -12.98
CA SER A 64 -2.54 -11.95 -13.53
C SER A 64 -1.46 -10.87 -13.45
N ASP A 65 -1.77 -9.64 -12.98
CA ASP A 65 -0.76 -8.63 -12.68
C ASP A 65 0.28 -9.20 -11.70
N ILE A 66 1.56 -9.03 -12.00
CA ILE A 66 2.65 -9.37 -11.09
C ILE A 66 3.07 -8.09 -10.39
N VAL A 67 2.68 -7.95 -9.12
CA VAL A 67 2.98 -6.78 -8.29
C VAL A 67 4.30 -7.01 -7.58
N GLN A 68 5.28 -6.17 -7.90
CA GLN A 68 6.63 -6.22 -7.38
C GLN A 68 6.83 -5.16 -6.30
N CYS A 69 6.56 -5.55 -5.05
CA CYS A 69 6.74 -4.71 -3.89
C CYS A 69 8.24 -4.48 -3.61
N PHE A 70 8.58 -3.29 -3.12
CA PHE A 70 9.94 -2.96 -2.69
C PHE A 70 9.93 -2.26 -1.33
N PRO A 71 10.96 -2.49 -0.49
CA PRO A 71 11.07 -1.81 0.79
C PRO A 71 11.36 -0.33 0.58
N LYS A 72 10.78 0.51 1.45
CA LYS A 72 11.01 1.96 1.44
C LYS A 72 10.89 2.51 2.86
N ILE A 73 11.76 3.45 3.20
CA ILE A 73 11.64 4.27 4.40
C ILE A 73 11.01 5.59 3.98
N ILE A 74 9.98 6.01 4.70
CA ILE A 74 9.24 7.25 4.43
C ILE A 74 9.26 8.08 5.72
N PRO A 75 9.69 9.35 5.67
CA PRO A 75 9.62 10.20 6.84
C PRO A 75 8.16 10.42 7.24
N VAL A 76 7.92 10.48 8.54
CA VAL A 76 6.61 10.84 9.08
C VAL A 76 6.33 12.30 8.72
N PRO A 77 5.21 12.61 8.04
CA PRO A 77 4.87 13.99 7.71
C PRO A 77 4.65 14.84 8.97
N ASP A 78 4.94 16.14 8.87
CA ASP A 78 4.78 17.07 9.98
C ASP A 78 3.35 17.07 10.55
N GLY A 79 3.28 17.12 11.88
CA GLY A 79 2.02 17.12 12.63
C GLY A 79 1.24 15.81 12.50
N VAL A 80 1.87 14.70 12.12
CA VAL A 80 1.32 13.36 12.30
C VAL A 80 1.75 12.83 13.66
N GLU A 81 0.76 12.52 14.48
CA GLU A 81 0.93 11.75 15.72
C GLU A 81 0.50 10.30 15.51
N PHE A 82 0.94 9.41 16.41
CA PHE A 82 0.64 7.98 16.41
C PHE A 82 -0.04 7.57 17.71
N VAL A 83 -1.09 6.74 17.59
CA VAL A 83 -1.90 6.22 18.69
C VAL A 83 -1.78 4.71 18.81
#